data_AF-X0ZN30-F1
#
_entry.id   AF-X0ZN30-F1
#
_cell.length_a   1.000
_cell.length_b   1.000
_cell.length_c   1.000
_cell.angle_alpha   90.00
_cell.angle_beta   90.00
_cell.angle_gamma   90.00
#
_symmetry.space_group_name_H-M   'P 1'
#
loop_
_entity.id
_entity.type
_entity.pdbx_description
1 polymer ?
#
loop_
_entity_poly.entity_id
_entity_poly.type
_entity_poly.pdbx_seq_one_letter_code
_entity_poly.pdbx_strand_id
1 'polypeptide(L)'
;MEIKNIRWEEEEFLKKRKEVLKSWPTGSQVDLKESINYHRTIPKNKVSKWVLEKAKNEGRTLTQPRAGVALIDDHIELLRFLEKEGMADLLPTTIDSYTRLNKYEEAQKGIEESIRLGRSMLNGFPAVNHGVKGCRYCC
;
A
#
# COMPACT_ATOMS: atom_id res chain seq x y z
N MET A 1 19.74 12.75 -13.35
CA MET A 1 19.25 13.82 -12.46
C MET A 1 20.33 14.02 -11.42
N GLU A 2 20.83 15.24 -11.28
CA GLU A 2 21.83 15.58 -10.27
C GLU A 2 21.17 15.56 -8.88
N ILE A 3 21.81 14.92 -7.90
CA ILE A 3 21.24 14.79 -6.56
C ILE A 3 21.55 16.07 -5.78
N LYS A 4 20.51 16.84 -5.43
CA LYS A 4 20.59 18.06 -4.63
C LYS A 4 19.49 18.09 -3.59
N ASN A 5 19.74 18.74 -2.45
CA ASN A 5 18.73 18.99 -1.43
C ASN A 5 17.87 20.22 -1.79
N ILE A 6 17.17 20.13 -2.92
CA ILE A 6 16.28 21.18 -3.44
C ILE A 6 14.97 20.52 -3.87
N ARG A 7 13.85 21.14 -3.53
CA ARG A 7 12.52 20.70 -3.98
C ARG A 7 12.46 20.76 -5.50
N TRP A 8 12.00 19.71 -6.15
CA TRP A 8 11.81 19.71 -7.60
C TRP A 8 10.75 20.73 -8.01
N GLU A 9 10.96 21.33 -9.18
CA GLU A 9 9.93 22.10 -9.86
C GLU A 9 8.75 21.19 -10.23
N GLU A 10 7.54 21.77 -10.27
CA GLU A 10 6.32 21.00 -10.52
C GLU A 10 6.37 20.28 -11.88
N GLU A 11 6.91 20.95 -12.91
CA GLU A 11 7.07 20.37 -14.24
C GLU A 11 8.00 19.14 -14.23
N GLU A 12 9.13 19.23 -13.52
CA GLU A 12 10.07 18.12 -13.38
C GLU A 12 9.42 16.91 -12.69
N PHE A 13 8.70 17.17 -11.59
CA PHE A 13 7.95 16.15 -10.87
C PHE A 13 6.90 15.49 -11.76
N LEU A 14 6.08 16.27 -12.47
CA LEU A 14 5.04 15.74 -13.36
C LEU A 14 5.63 14.96 -14.54
N LYS A 15 6.77 15.39 -15.09
CA LYS A 15 7.50 14.64 -16.12
C LYS A 15 7.95 13.27 -15.58
N LYS A 16 8.57 13.24 -14.40
CA LYS A 16 9.02 11.98 -13.76
C LYS A 16 7.86 11.05 -13.45
N ARG A 17 6.72 11.58 -12.99
CA ARG A 17 5.51 10.76 -12.77
C ARG A 17 5.06 10.04 -14.04
N LYS A 18 5.06 10.71 -15.19
CA LYS A 18 4.69 10.09 -16.48
C LYS A 18 5.62 8.93 -16.86
N GLU A 19 6.90 8.99 -16.49
CA GLU A 19 7.86 7.91 -16.69
C GLU A 19 7.60 6.75 -15.72
N VAL A 20 7.45 7.04 -14.42
CA VAL A 20 7.24 6.02 -13.37
C VAL A 20 5.93 5.25 -13.56
N LEU A 21 4.83 5.92 -13.94
CA LEU A 21 3.53 5.28 -14.12
C LEU A 21 3.48 4.29 -15.29
N LYS A 22 4.49 4.28 -16.17
CA LYS A 22 4.62 3.29 -17.26
C LYS A 22 5.35 2.01 -16.82
N SER A 23 5.90 1.96 -15.60
CA SER A 23 6.69 0.82 -15.12
C SER A 23 5.89 -0.46 -14.89
N TRP A 24 4.57 -0.37 -14.75
CA TRP A 24 3.66 -1.51 -14.68
C TRP A 24 2.25 -1.10 -15.16
N PRO A 25 1.43 -2.00 -15.75
CA PRO A 25 0.12 -1.65 -16.31
C PRO A 25 -0.85 -0.98 -15.32
N THR A 26 -0.77 -1.32 -14.03
CA THR A 26 -1.62 -0.71 -12.99
C THR A 26 -1.32 0.76 -12.74
N GLY A 27 -0.18 1.29 -13.20
CA GLY A 27 0.10 2.72 -13.17
C GLY A 27 -0.90 3.55 -13.98
N SER A 28 -1.57 2.95 -14.98
CA SER A 28 -2.69 3.57 -15.69
C SER A 28 -3.91 3.87 -14.82
N GLN A 29 -4.03 3.23 -13.65
CA GLN A 29 -5.11 3.46 -12.69
C GLN A 29 -4.89 4.70 -11.82
N VAL A 30 -3.71 5.33 -11.87
CA VAL A 30 -3.35 6.45 -11.01
C VAL A 30 -3.76 7.78 -11.66
N ASP A 31 -4.92 8.29 -11.26
CA ASP A 31 -5.33 9.67 -11.51
C ASP A 31 -5.10 10.52 -10.26
N LEU A 32 -4.27 11.57 -10.39
CA LEU A 32 -3.90 12.41 -9.24
C LEU A 32 -5.09 13.21 -8.70
N LYS A 33 -5.93 13.76 -9.59
CA LYS A 33 -7.06 14.61 -9.18
C LYS A 33 -8.14 13.75 -8.52
N GLU A 34 -8.44 12.60 -9.11
CA GLU A 34 -9.38 11.64 -8.53
C GLU A 34 -8.85 11.12 -7.18
N SER A 35 -7.55 10.78 -7.10
CA SER A 35 -6.95 10.29 -5.85
C SER A 35 -7.03 11.33 -4.72
N ILE A 36 -6.79 12.62 -5.02
CA ILE A 36 -6.95 13.70 -4.02
C ILE A 36 -8.39 13.75 -3.51
N ASN A 37 -9.37 13.64 -4.41
CA ASN A 37 -10.78 13.63 -4.01
C ASN A 37 -11.14 12.40 -3.17
N TYR A 38 -10.68 11.21 -3.57
CA TYR A 38 -10.85 9.98 -2.80
C TYR A 38 -10.25 10.12 -1.38
N HIS A 39 -9.02 10.61 -1.25
CA HIS A 39 -8.39 10.75 0.06
C HIS A 39 -9.08 11.75 0.98
N ARG A 40 -9.79 12.75 0.42
CA ARG A 40 -10.59 13.70 1.21
C ARG A 40 -11.86 13.09 1.80
N THR A 41 -12.37 11.99 1.25
CA THR A 41 -13.56 11.31 1.78
C THR A 41 -13.24 10.31 2.90
N ILE A 42 -11.96 9.96 3.08
CA ILE A 42 -11.54 8.99 4.10
C ILE A 42 -11.78 9.57 5.51
N PRO A 43 -12.51 8.86 6.39
CA PRO A 43 -12.72 9.26 7.77
C PRO A 43 -11.40 9.49 8.53
N LYS A 44 -11.34 10.51 9.40
CA LYS A 44 -10.11 10.87 10.13
C LYS A 44 -9.52 9.71 10.94
N ASN A 45 -10.35 8.83 11.50
CA ASN A 45 -9.90 7.64 12.25
C ASN A 45 -9.25 6.57 11.36
N LYS A 46 -9.39 6.64 10.03
CA LYS A 46 -8.70 5.79 9.06
C LYS A 46 -7.47 6.47 8.43
N VAL A 47 -7.13 7.70 8.86
CA VAL A 47 -5.98 8.46 8.34
C VAL A 47 -4.90 8.51 9.43
N SER A 48 -3.77 7.83 9.18
CA SER A 48 -2.72 7.62 10.18
C SER A 48 -2.21 8.91 10.82
N LYS A 49 -2.11 10.03 10.06
CA LYS A 49 -1.72 11.34 10.60
C LYS A 49 -2.57 11.73 11.81
N TRP A 50 -3.89 11.67 11.69
CA TRP A 50 -4.81 12.10 12.75
C TRP A 50 -4.79 11.14 13.94
N VAL A 51 -4.65 9.83 13.68
CA VAL A 51 -4.51 8.81 14.74
C VAL A 51 -3.22 9.04 15.55
N LEU A 52 -2.10 9.31 14.86
CA LEU A 52 -0.81 9.59 15.49
C LEU A 52 -0.82 10.91 16.28
N GLU A 53 -1.40 11.97 15.73
CA GLU A 53 -1.54 13.26 16.43
C GLU A 53 -2.39 13.12 17.70
N LYS A 54 -3.50 12.38 17.62
CA LYS A 54 -4.35 12.09 18.78
C LYS A 54 -3.58 11.34 19.86
N ALA A 55 -2.91 10.23 19.49
CA ALA A 55 -2.15 9.43 20.43
C ALA A 55 -1.03 10.22 21.12
N LYS A 56 -0.34 11.08 20.36
CA LYS A 56 0.68 11.98 20.91
C LYS A 56 0.10 12.95 21.93
N ASN A 57 -1.05 13.57 21.64
CA ASN A 57 -1.71 14.51 22.55
C ASN A 57 -2.23 13.80 23.82
N GLU A 58 -2.62 12.52 23.70
CA GLU A 58 -3.10 11.70 24.81
C GLU A 58 -1.97 11.01 25.59
N GLY A 59 -0.71 11.14 25.16
CA GLY A 59 0.43 10.43 25.77
C GLY A 59 0.35 8.91 25.63
N ARG A 60 -0.37 8.42 24.61
CA ARG A 60 -0.64 7.00 24.39
C ARG A 60 0.35 6.40 23.39
N THR A 61 0.91 5.23 23.73
CA THR A 61 1.66 4.39 22.79
C THR A 61 0.69 3.56 21.94
N LEU A 62 0.91 3.53 20.62
CA LEU A 62 0.14 2.73 19.68
C LEU A 62 0.87 1.43 19.33
N THR A 63 0.10 0.38 19.05
CA THR A 63 0.59 -0.91 18.57
C THR A 63 0.38 -1.04 17.07
N GLN A 64 1.40 -1.53 16.36
CA GLN A 64 1.34 -1.78 14.92
C GLN A 64 2.09 -3.08 14.59
N PRO A 65 1.39 -4.14 14.14
CA PRO A 65 2.03 -5.39 13.74
C PRO A 65 2.71 -5.27 12.36
N ARG A 66 3.32 -6.37 11.90
CA ARG A 66 3.68 -6.58 10.49
C ARG A 66 2.83 -7.69 9.92
N ALA A 67 2.19 -7.44 8.79
CA ALA A 67 1.35 -8.42 8.09
C ALA A 67 1.25 -8.10 6.60
N GLY A 68 1.17 -9.14 5.77
CA GLY A 68 1.04 -9.05 4.32
C GLY A 68 1.05 -10.43 3.69
N VAL A 69 0.07 -10.72 2.84
CA VAL A 69 -0.04 -11.96 2.06
C VAL A 69 -0.41 -11.65 0.61
N ALA A 70 -0.23 -12.64 -0.27
CA ALA A 70 -0.30 -12.45 -1.71
C ALA A 70 -1.71 -12.05 -2.22
N LEU A 71 -2.78 -12.66 -1.69
CA LEU A 71 -4.14 -12.52 -2.22
C LEU A 71 -4.91 -11.46 -1.45
N ILE A 72 -5.78 -10.72 -2.15
CA ILE A 72 -6.46 -9.56 -1.55
C ILE A 72 -7.43 -9.99 -0.45
N ASP A 73 -8.25 -11.02 -0.69
CA ASP A 73 -9.25 -11.47 0.29
C ASP A 73 -8.59 -12.04 1.55
N ASP A 74 -7.57 -12.89 1.40
CA ASP A 74 -6.74 -13.39 2.51
C ASP A 74 -6.06 -12.24 3.27
N HIS A 75 -5.60 -11.20 2.56
CA HIS A 75 -4.97 -10.04 3.17
C HIS A 75 -5.99 -9.21 3.97
N ILE A 76 -7.20 -9.04 3.46
CA ILE A 76 -8.29 -8.38 4.21
C ILE A 76 -8.67 -9.17 5.45
N GLU A 77 -8.79 -10.50 5.34
CA GLU A 77 -9.09 -11.38 6.47
C GLU A 77 -8.01 -11.26 7.56
N LEU A 78 -6.73 -11.33 7.16
CA LEU A 78 -5.60 -11.15 8.05
C LEU A 78 -5.63 -9.80 8.77
N LEU A 79 -5.85 -8.70 8.03
CA LEU A 79 -5.88 -7.36 8.64
C LEU A 79 -7.06 -7.18 9.60
N ARG A 80 -8.25 -7.70 9.25
CA ARG A 80 -9.42 -7.67 10.14
C ARG A 80 -9.21 -8.50 11.40
N PHE A 81 -8.52 -9.63 11.30
CA PHE A 81 -8.17 -10.43 12.48
C PHE A 81 -7.23 -9.65 13.40
N LEU A 82 -6.21 -8.98 12.85
CA LEU A 82 -5.28 -8.17 13.63
C LEU A 82 -5.94 -6.93 14.26
N GLU A 83 -6.91 -6.32 13.57
CA GLU A 83 -7.72 -5.22 14.10
C GLU A 83 -8.57 -5.69 15.29
N LYS A 84 -9.32 -6.79 15.12
CA LYS A 84 -10.32 -7.23 16.09
C LYS A 84 -9.73 -8.03 17.25
N GLU A 85 -8.97 -9.08 16.94
CA GLU A 85 -8.41 -10.01 17.92
C GLU A 85 -7.04 -9.57 18.40
N GLY A 86 -6.21 -9.05 17.48
CA GLY A 86 -4.90 -8.48 17.81
C GLY A 86 -4.94 -7.10 18.46
N MET A 87 -6.12 -6.45 18.45
CA MET A 87 -6.34 -5.10 18.99
C MET A 87 -5.34 -4.06 18.45
N ALA A 88 -4.93 -4.21 17.18
CA ALA A 88 -3.97 -3.34 16.56
C ALA A 88 -4.52 -1.91 16.39
N ASP A 89 -3.75 -0.91 16.80
CA ASP A 89 -4.12 0.50 16.64
C ASP A 89 -3.92 1.01 15.21
N LEU A 90 -2.96 0.42 14.50
CA LEU A 90 -2.63 0.74 13.12
C LEU A 90 -2.46 -0.56 12.33
N LEU A 91 -3.03 -0.61 11.13
CA LEU A 91 -2.90 -1.77 10.26
C LEU A 91 -1.74 -1.59 9.26
N PRO A 92 -0.87 -2.60 9.10
CA PRO A 92 0.19 -2.56 8.12
C PRO A 92 -0.26 -3.09 6.76
N THR A 93 0.57 -2.89 5.74
CA THR A 93 0.57 -3.74 4.54
C THR A 93 2.03 -3.95 4.16
N THR A 94 2.55 -5.12 4.53
CA THR A 94 3.95 -5.47 4.34
C THR A 94 4.13 -5.92 2.90
N ILE A 95 4.90 -5.16 2.12
CA ILE A 95 5.12 -5.41 0.70
C ILE A 95 6.01 -6.63 0.48
N ASP A 96 5.71 -7.47 -0.50
CA ASP A 96 6.52 -8.65 -0.82
C ASP A 96 7.93 -8.28 -1.35
N SER A 97 8.88 -9.21 -1.24
CA SER A 97 10.27 -8.95 -1.64
C SER A 97 10.47 -8.72 -3.13
N TYR A 98 9.64 -9.29 -4.02
CA TYR A 98 9.76 -9.04 -5.46
C TYR A 98 9.35 -7.62 -5.80
N THR A 99 8.24 -7.12 -5.22
CA THR A 99 7.83 -5.72 -5.39
C THR A 99 8.90 -4.74 -4.89
N ARG A 100 9.59 -5.05 -3.78
CA ARG A 100 10.71 -4.21 -3.26
C ARG A 100 11.89 -4.09 -4.23
N LEU A 101 12.06 -5.10 -5.10
CA LEU A 101 13.10 -5.15 -6.13
C LEU A 101 12.56 -4.80 -7.52
N ASN A 102 11.34 -4.27 -7.61
CA ASN A 102 10.65 -3.93 -8.86
C ASN A 102 10.46 -5.13 -9.82
N LYS A 103 10.43 -6.36 -9.30
CA LYS A 103 10.23 -7.62 -10.06
C LYS A 103 8.75 -8.00 -10.12
N TYR A 104 7.92 -7.15 -10.72
CA TYR A 104 6.45 -7.33 -10.69
C TYR A 104 5.97 -8.58 -11.44
N GLU A 105 6.74 -9.08 -12.42
CA GLU A 105 6.45 -10.34 -13.10
C GLU A 105 6.61 -11.55 -12.16
N GLU A 106 7.60 -11.54 -11.28
CA GLU A 106 7.79 -12.60 -10.27
C GLU A 106 6.72 -12.52 -9.18
N ALA A 107 6.32 -11.30 -8.78
CA ALA A 107 5.17 -11.10 -7.91
C ALA A 107 3.88 -11.63 -8.56
N GLN A 108 3.68 -11.44 -9.87
CA GLN A 108 2.54 -11.96 -10.62
C GLN A 108 2.49 -13.49 -10.60
N LYS A 109 3.62 -14.15 -10.90
CA LYS A 109 3.74 -15.61 -10.79
C LYS A 109 3.45 -16.09 -9.36
N GLY A 110 3.90 -15.35 -8.35
CA GLY A 110 3.62 -15.65 -6.96
C GLY A 110 2.14 -15.53 -6.59
N ILE A 111 1.40 -14.57 -7.18
CA ILE A 111 -0.06 -14.47 -7.04
C ILE A 111 -0.73 -15.71 -7.65
N GLU A 112 -0.39 -16.05 -8.89
CA GLU A 112 -0.97 -17.20 -9.61
C GLU A 112 -0.71 -18.52 -8.88
N GLU A 113 0.51 -18.69 -8.36
CA GLU A 113 0.86 -19.85 -7.56
C GLU A 113 0.13 -19.89 -6.21
N SER A 114 -0.09 -18.72 -5.58
CA SER A 114 -0.86 -18.63 -4.34
C SER A 114 -2.31 -19.04 -4.54
N ILE A 115 -2.93 -18.63 -5.66
CA ILE A 115 -4.28 -19.06 -6.06
C ILE A 115 -4.30 -20.58 -6.27
N ARG A 116 -3.31 -21.11 -7.01
CA ARG A 116 -3.23 -22.55 -7.33
C ARG A 116 -3.10 -23.43 -6.08
N LEU A 117 -2.32 -22.99 -5.10
CA LEU A 117 -2.03 -23.77 -3.89
C LEU A 117 -2.98 -23.48 -2.72
N GLY A 118 -3.84 -22.46 -2.82
CA GLY A 118 -4.75 -22.06 -1.73
C GLY A 118 -4.02 -21.53 -0.48
N ARG A 119 -2.79 -21.04 -0.64
CA ARG A 119 -2.00 -20.43 0.43
C ARG A 119 -1.01 -19.44 -0.14
N SER A 120 -0.60 -18.44 0.64
CA SER A 120 0.35 -17.43 0.14
C SER A 120 1.74 -18.01 -0.14
N MET A 121 2.25 -17.69 -1.32
CA MET A 121 3.59 -18.03 -1.81
C MET A 121 4.50 -16.80 -1.90
N LEU A 122 4.00 -15.65 -1.46
CA LEU A 122 4.76 -14.42 -1.29
C LEU A 122 4.92 -14.13 0.20
N ASN A 123 6.00 -13.45 0.56
CA ASN A 123 6.28 -13.01 1.93
C ASN A 123 5.66 -11.64 2.26
N GLY A 124 4.67 -11.22 1.48
CA GLY A 124 4.03 -9.91 1.59
C GLY A 124 2.96 -9.69 0.52
N PHE A 125 2.39 -8.48 0.53
CA PHE A 125 1.34 -8.04 -0.37
C PHE A 125 1.92 -7.35 -1.62
N PRO A 126 1.63 -7.84 -2.83
CA PRO A 126 2.13 -7.28 -4.09
C PRO A 126 1.28 -6.09 -4.56
N ALA A 127 1.41 -4.96 -3.85
CA ALA A 127 0.56 -3.77 -4.06
C ALA A 127 0.62 -3.20 -5.49
N VAL A 128 1.78 -3.28 -6.16
CA VAL A 128 1.90 -2.80 -7.55
C VAL A 128 1.07 -3.67 -8.50
N ASN A 129 1.08 -4.99 -8.32
CA ASN A 129 0.30 -5.92 -9.13
C ASN A 129 -1.20 -5.77 -8.90
N HIS A 130 -1.62 -5.58 -7.65
CA HIS A 130 -3.03 -5.37 -7.30
C HIS A 130 -3.56 -3.98 -7.69
N GLY A 131 -2.66 -3.01 -7.86
CA GLY A 131 -2.99 -1.66 -8.33
C GLY A 131 -3.82 -0.84 -7.35
N VAL A 132 -4.30 0.31 -7.83
CA VAL A 132 -5.09 1.26 -7.04
C VAL A 132 -6.39 0.61 -6.55
N LYS A 133 -7.06 -0.15 -7.42
CA LYS A 133 -8.34 -0.80 -7.08
C LYS A 133 -8.17 -1.83 -5.96
N GLY A 134 -7.19 -2.72 -6.07
CA GLY A 134 -6.93 -3.73 -5.03
C GLY A 134 -6.50 -3.10 -3.71
N CYS A 135 -5.63 -2.09 -3.75
CA CYS A 135 -5.23 -1.35 -2.55
C CYS A 135 -6.40 -0.64 -1.87
N ARG A 136 -7.33 -0.03 -2.62
CA ARG A 136 -8.52 0.61 -2.04
C ARG A 136 -9.54 -0.38 -1.50
N TYR A 137 -9.62 -1.58 -2.08
CA TYR A 137 -10.48 -2.63 -1.57
C TYR A 137 -9.97 -3.17 -0.22
N CYS A 138 -8.65 -3.18 -0.02
CA CYS A 138 -8.02 -3.61 1.22
C CYS A 138 -8.01 -2.56 2.34
N CYS A 139 -7.94 -1.26 2.00
CA CYS A 139 -7.64 -0.17 2.95
C CYS A 139 -8.87 0.65 3.40
#